data_AF-A0A8H7T3J4-F1
#
_entry.id   AF-A0A8H7T3J4-F1
#
_cell.length_a   1.000
_cell.length_b   1.000
_cell.length_c   1.000
_cell.angle_alpha   90.00
_cell.angle_beta   90.00
_cell.angle_gamma   90.00
#
_symmetry.space_group_name_H-M   'P 1'
#
loop_
_entity.id
_entity.type
_entity.pdbx_description
1 polymer ?
#
loop_
_entity_poly.entity_id
_entity_poly.type
_entity_poly.pdbx_seq_one_letter_code
_entity_poly.pdbx_strand_id
1 'polypeptide(L)'
;MPGDFSYSALKNPGSDLRLLQIASGQQHDDLTCTITVHSKHSLQRTNYNALSYTWGDVAVKVPISLNGNMFFVTPNLEGGLRNLRCLTPAERGKQLPLWVDAICINQNDIEERDDQ
;
A
#
# COMPACT_ATOMS: atom_id res chain seq x y z
N MET A 1 -15.92 -13.22 -9.98
CA MET A 1 -15.11 -13.75 -8.87
C MET A 1 -14.07 -12.70 -8.56
N PRO A 2 -13.83 -12.32 -7.29
CA PRO A 2 -12.74 -11.39 -6.99
C PRO A 2 -11.43 -12.08 -7.41
N GLY A 3 -10.67 -11.46 -8.30
CA GLY A 3 -9.37 -11.98 -8.70
C GLY A 3 -8.39 -11.87 -7.54
N ASP A 4 -7.42 -12.79 -7.49
CA ASP A 4 -6.26 -12.63 -6.62
C ASP A 4 -5.44 -11.43 -7.10
N PHE A 5 -5.04 -10.58 -6.15
CA PHE A 5 -4.12 -9.49 -6.47
C PHE A 5 -2.78 -10.07 -6.95
N SER A 6 -2.34 -9.65 -8.13
CA SER A 6 -1.05 -10.04 -8.69
C SER A 6 -0.12 -8.83 -8.71
N TYR A 7 1.08 -9.01 -8.17
CA TYR A 7 2.13 -7.99 -8.21
C TYR A 7 2.62 -7.80 -9.65
N SER A 8 2.64 -6.55 -10.11
CA SER A 8 3.31 -6.21 -11.36
C SER A 8 4.82 -6.32 -11.18
N ALA A 9 5.49 -7.05 -12.09
CA ALA A 9 6.94 -7.10 -12.14
C ALA A 9 7.52 -5.68 -12.25
N LEU A 10 8.49 -5.36 -11.41
CA LEU A 10 9.21 -4.10 -11.49
C LEU A 10 10.06 -4.12 -12.75
N LYS A 11 9.94 -3.09 -13.61
CA LYS A 11 10.75 -3.02 -14.83
C LYS A 11 12.23 -2.87 -14.51
N ASN A 12 12.54 -2.16 -13.42
CA ASN A 12 13.91 -1.96 -12.93
C ASN A 12 13.98 -2.27 -11.43
N PRO A 13 14.37 -3.50 -11.02
CA PRO A 13 14.68 -3.79 -9.63
C PRO A 13 15.75 -2.81 -9.11
N GLY A 14 15.54 -2.23 -7.94
CA GLY A 14 16.42 -1.22 -7.34
C GLY A 14 16.22 0.23 -7.81
N SER A 15 15.54 0.49 -8.92
CA SER A 15 15.19 1.85 -9.38
C SER A 15 13.70 2.15 -9.37
N ASP A 16 12.84 1.15 -9.30
CA ASP A 16 11.39 1.31 -9.18
C ASP A 16 10.93 0.99 -7.75
N LEU A 17 9.82 1.58 -7.35
CA LEU A 17 9.21 1.48 -6.03
C LEU A 17 7.69 1.46 -6.19
N ARG A 18 7.03 0.54 -5.48
CA ARG A 18 5.56 0.50 -5.45
C ARG A 18 5.07 1.46 -4.38
N LEU A 19 4.02 2.20 -4.66
CA LEU A 19 3.37 3.10 -3.73
C LEU A 19 1.90 2.74 -3.61
N LEU A 20 1.38 2.84 -2.40
CA LEU A 20 0.00 2.64 -2.04
C LEU A 20 -0.73 3.98 -1.97
N GLN A 21 -1.85 4.09 -2.66
CA GLN A 21 -2.76 5.22 -2.56
C GLN A 21 -4.07 4.74 -1.96
N ILE A 22 -4.51 5.36 -0.89
CA ILE A 22 -5.77 5.01 -0.23
C ILE A 22 -6.89 5.80 -0.89
N ALA A 23 -7.99 5.17 -1.29
CA ALA A 23 -9.13 5.87 -1.87
C ALA A 23 -9.86 6.72 -0.82
N SER A 24 -10.33 7.90 -1.23
CA SER A 24 -11.21 8.73 -0.42
C SER A 24 -12.50 7.99 -0.07
N GLY A 25 -13.02 8.20 1.14
CA GLY A 25 -14.36 7.76 1.57
C GLY A 25 -14.43 7.70 3.09
N GLN A 26 -15.51 7.13 3.64
CA GLN A 26 -15.76 7.28 5.07
C GLN A 26 -15.04 6.23 5.92
N GLN A 27 -14.92 6.52 7.21
CA GLN A 27 -14.28 5.63 8.19
C GLN A 27 -14.97 4.25 8.27
N HIS A 28 -16.25 4.15 7.88
CA HIS A 28 -17.02 2.89 7.90
C HIS A 28 -17.05 2.16 6.55
N ASP A 29 -16.62 2.79 5.46
CA ASP A 29 -16.55 2.12 4.16
C ASP A 29 -15.40 1.12 4.12
N ASP A 30 -15.51 0.12 3.25
CA ASP A 30 -14.42 -0.79 2.93
C ASP A 30 -13.16 -0.03 2.53
N LEU A 31 -12.02 -0.47 3.05
CA LEU A 31 -10.74 0.14 2.73
C LEU A 31 -10.36 -0.26 1.30
N THR A 32 -10.47 0.72 0.39
CA THR A 32 -10.03 0.57 -0.98
C THR A 32 -8.70 1.28 -1.17
N CYS A 33 -7.71 0.56 -1.67
CA CYS A 33 -6.39 1.04 -1.95
C CYS A 33 -6.00 0.70 -3.40
N THR A 34 -5.13 1.52 -3.97
CA THR A 34 -4.58 1.33 -5.30
C THR A 34 -3.08 1.30 -5.17
N ILE A 35 -2.41 0.36 -5.82
CA ILE A 35 -0.96 0.28 -5.82
C ILE A 35 -0.42 0.61 -7.21
N THR A 36 0.52 1.55 -7.26
CA THR A 36 1.14 2.06 -8.48
C THR A 36 2.65 1.93 -8.42
N VAL A 37 3.27 1.58 -9.55
CA VAL A 37 4.73 1.51 -9.67
C VAL A 37 5.26 2.87 -10.09
N HIS A 38 6.22 3.40 -9.34
CA HIS A 38 6.90 4.66 -9.62
C HIS A 38 8.41 4.45 -9.63
N SER A 39 9.10 5.06 -10.59
CA SER A 39 10.55 5.09 -10.57
C SER A 39 11.07 6.04 -9.48
N LYS A 40 12.16 5.68 -8.80
CA LYS A 40 12.89 6.52 -7.83
C LYS A 40 13.15 7.92 -8.36
N HIS A 41 13.47 8.04 -9.65
CA HIS A 41 13.64 9.33 -10.31
C HIS A 41 12.35 10.18 -10.36
N SER A 42 11.18 9.55 -10.51
CA SER A 42 9.88 10.23 -10.44
C SER A 42 9.49 10.59 -9.00
N LEU A 43 9.89 9.74 -8.03
CA LEU A 43 9.71 9.99 -6.60
C LEU A 43 10.52 11.19 -6.11
N GLN A 44 11.67 11.50 -6.71
CA GLN A 44 12.39 12.75 -6.40
C GLN A 44 11.54 14.01 -6.64
N ARG A 45 10.54 13.93 -7.52
CA ARG A 45 9.59 15.02 -7.78
C ARG A 45 8.23 14.83 -7.09
N THR A 46 7.98 13.65 -6.52
CA THR A 46 6.70 13.26 -5.94
C THR A 46 6.88 12.97 -4.47
N ASN A 47 6.41 13.86 -3.60
CA ASN A 47 6.39 13.57 -2.16
C ASN A 47 5.54 12.31 -1.91
N TYR A 48 6.09 11.38 -1.15
CA TYR A 48 5.40 10.19 -0.65
C TYR A 48 5.73 10.04 0.83
N ASN A 49 4.86 9.38 1.57
CA ASN A 49 5.05 9.16 2.99
C ASN A 49 5.33 7.68 3.26
N ALA A 50 6.37 7.36 4.01
CA ALA A 50 6.54 6.00 4.51
C ALA A 50 5.63 5.78 5.72
N LEU A 51 4.87 4.68 5.72
CA LEU A 51 4.08 4.27 6.88
C LEU A 51 4.94 3.38 7.77
N SER A 52 5.31 3.89 8.94
CA SER A 52 5.88 3.08 10.00
C SER A 52 4.75 2.54 10.86
N TYR A 53 4.45 1.25 10.73
CA TYR A 53 3.45 0.55 11.52
C TYR A 53 4.12 -0.60 12.28
N THR A 54 3.50 -1.00 13.39
CA THR A 54 3.94 -2.19 14.11
C THR A 54 3.46 -3.43 13.37
N TRP A 55 4.40 -4.30 13.03
CA TRP A 55 4.15 -5.66 12.55
C TRP A 55 3.33 -6.37 13.63
N GLY A 56 2.01 -6.37 13.45
CA GLY A 56 1.07 -7.01 14.36
C GLY A 56 1.15 -8.53 14.22
N ASP A 57 0.15 -9.19 14.77
CA ASP A 57 0.04 -10.64 14.63
C ASP A 57 -0.22 -11.02 13.16
N VAL A 58 0.78 -11.63 12.51
CA VAL A 58 0.72 -12.05 11.11
C VAL A 58 -0.20 -13.26 10.89
N ALA A 59 -0.62 -13.94 11.95
CA ALA A 59 -1.58 -15.04 11.87
C ALA A 59 -2.99 -14.54 11.55
N VAL A 60 -3.31 -13.29 11.93
CA VAL A 60 -4.61 -12.68 11.66
C VAL A 60 -4.49 -11.75 10.46
N LYS A 61 -5.29 -12.02 9.43
CA LYS A 61 -5.38 -11.14 8.26
C LYS A 61 -6.81 -10.69 8.03
N VAL A 62 -6.96 -9.41 7.68
CA VAL A 62 -8.22 -8.78 7.33
C VAL A 62 -8.24 -8.44 5.84
N PRO A 63 -9.38 -8.61 5.17
CA PRO A 63 -9.50 -8.31 3.74
C PRO A 63 -9.60 -6.80 3.51
N ILE A 64 -8.89 -6.33 2.49
CA ILE A 64 -9.00 -4.99 1.92
C ILE A 64 -9.13 -5.10 0.40
N SER A 65 -9.63 -4.04 -0.24
CA SER A 65 -9.68 -3.97 -1.71
C SER A 65 -8.41 -3.30 -2.23
N LEU A 66 -7.56 -4.03 -2.95
CA LEU A 66 -6.32 -3.54 -3.55
C LEU A 66 -6.39 -3.63 -5.09
N ASN A 67 -6.35 -2.49 -5.78
CA ASN A 67 -6.59 -2.41 -7.23
C ASN A 67 -7.90 -3.11 -7.67
N GLY A 68 -8.93 -3.10 -6.82
CA GLY A 68 -10.21 -3.80 -7.09
C GLY A 68 -10.18 -5.31 -6.86
N ASN A 69 -9.07 -5.85 -6.35
CA ASN A 69 -8.91 -7.25 -5.98
C ASN A 69 -8.92 -7.42 -4.46
N MET A 70 -9.29 -8.60 -3.98
CA MET A 70 -9.25 -8.89 -2.54
C MET A 70 -7.81 -9.14 -2.11
N PHE A 71 -7.33 -8.39 -1.12
CA PHE A 71 -5.98 -8.53 -0.57
C PHE A 71 -6.04 -8.61 0.96
N PHE A 72 -5.15 -9.39 1.56
CA PHE A 72 -5.19 -9.68 2.99
C PHE A 72 -4.01 -9.01 3.70
N VAL A 73 -4.31 -8.11 4.63
CA VAL A 73 -3.32 -7.38 5.44
C VAL A 73 -3.49 -7.67 6.92
N THR A 74 -2.51 -7.31 7.75
CA THR A 74 -2.67 -7.40 9.20
C THR A 74 -3.67 -6.35 9.71
N PRO A 75 -4.40 -6.64 10.81
CA PRO A 75 -5.33 -5.67 11.40
C PRO A 75 -4.64 -4.39 11.86
N ASN A 76 -3.37 -4.47 12.31
CA ASN A 76 -2.58 -3.27 12.63
C ASN A 76 -2.37 -2.37 11.41
N LEU A 77 -2.05 -2.97 10.26
CA LEU A 77 -1.87 -2.21 9.04
C LEU A 77 -3.19 -1.63 8.55
N GLU A 78 -4.27 -2.40 8.58
CA GLU A 78 -5.61 -1.92 8.22
C GLU A 78 -6.06 -0.74 9.07
N GLY A 79 -5.89 -0.82 10.39
CA GLY A 79 -6.18 0.27 11.31
C GLY A 79 -5.29 1.49 11.06
N GLY A 80 -4.01 1.29 10.76
CA GLY A 80 -3.07 2.34 10.38
C GLY A 80 -3.50 3.06 9.09
N LEU A 81 -3.89 2.30 8.06
CA LEU A 81 -4.37 2.84 6.79
C LEU A 81 -5.70 3.58 6.96
N ARG A 82 -6.65 3.07 7.75
CA ARG A 82 -7.89 3.79 8.08
C ARG A 82 -7.60 5.10 8.78
N ASN A 83 -6.70 5.09 9.77
CA ASN A 83 -6.33 6.30 10.47
C ASN A 83 -5.70 7.31 9.51
N LEU A 84 -4.80 6.88 8.63
CA LEU A 84 -4.23 7.74 7.59
C LEU A 84 -5.29 8.30 6.63
N ARG A 85 -6.28 7.49 6.23
CA ARG A 85 -7.43 7.92 5.41
C ARG A 85 -8.21 9.05 6.08
N CYS A 86 -8.38 9.00 7.39
CA CYS A 86 -9.03 10.05 8.18
C CYS A 86 -8.12 11.27 8.42
N LEU A 87 -6.82 11.05 8.61
CA LEU A 87 -5.81 12.08 8.88
C LEU A 87 -5.39 12.87 7.63
N THR A 88 -5.62 12.32 6.44
CA THR A 88 -5.53 13.08 5.18
C THR A 88 -6.90 13.63 4.85
N PRO A 89 -7.25 14.85 5.33
CA PRO A 89 -8.50 15.48 4.90
C PRO A 89 -8.47 15.61 3.38
N ALA A 90 -9.55 15.15 2.74
CA ALA A 90 -9.79 15.30 1.31
C ALA A 90 -9.59 16.75 0.81
N GLU A 91 -9.67 17.71 1.73
CA GLU A 91 -9.49 19.15 1.51
C GLU A 91 -8.08 19.57 1.06
N ARG A 92 -7.04 18.73 1.21
CA ARG A 92 -5.69 19.09 0.75
C ARG A 92 -5.31 18.62 -0.65
N GLY A 93 -6.25 18.08 -1.44
CA GLY A 93 -6.11 17.84 -2.89
C GLY A 93 -4.95 16.93 -3.34
N LYS A 94 -4.15 16.41 -2.41
CA LYS A 94 -3.01 15.52 -2.64
C LYS A 94 -3.18 14.34 -1.71
N GLN A 95 -3.84 13.29 -2.18
CA GLN A 95 -3.64 11.98 -1.61
C GLN A 95 -2.20 11.59 -1.91
N LEU A 96 -1.29 11.88 -0.98
CA LEU A 96 0.11 11.53 -1.16
C LEU A 96 0.22 10.00 -1.19
N PRO A 97 0.94 9.44 -2.16
CA PRO A 97 1.23 8.03 -2.14
C PRO A 97 1.97 7.66 -0.84
N LEU A 98 1.64 6.49 -0.30
CA LEU A 98 2.22 5.91 0.89
C LEU A 98 3.11 4.74 0.51
N TRP A 99 4.28 4.63 1.11
CA TRP A 99 5.10 3.44 1.00
C TRP A 99 4.88 2.56 2.23
N VAL A 100 4.47 1.32 2.02
CA VAL A 100 4.17 0.35 3.08
C VAL A 100 4.87 -0.95 2.72
N ASP A 101 5.87 -1.38 3.49
CA ASP A 101 6.63 -2.60 3.22
C ASP A 101 5.72 -3.83 2.98
N ALA A 102 4.72 -4.09 3.83
CA ALA A 102 3.83 -5.26 3.70
C ALA A 102 2.94 -5.28 2.45
N ILE A 103 2.73 -4.15 1.78
CA ILE A 103 1.93 -4.08 0.56
C ILE A 103 2.79 -3.79 -0.66
N CYS A 104 3.77 -2.90 -0.53
CA CYS A 104 4.65 -2.47 -1.61
C CYS A 104 5.71 -3.53 -1.96
N ILE A 105 6.17 -4.29 -0.97
CA ILE A 105 7.08 -5.42 -1.16
C ILE A 105 6.24 -6.68 -1.32
N ASN A 106 6.56 -7.47 -2.33
CA ASN A 106 5.93 -8.78 -2.49
C ASN A 106 6.47 -9.73 -1.40
N GLN A 107 5.76 -9.82 -0.28
CA GLN A 107 6.15 -10.68 0.85
C GLN A 107 6.24 -12.17 0.50
N ASN A 108 5.66 -12.59 -0.63
CA ASN A 108 5.70 -13.97 -1.12
C ASN A 108 6.93 -14.25 -1.99
N ASP A 109 7.68 -13.21 -2.36
CA ASP A 109 8.92 -13.32 -3.13
C ASP A 109 10.09 -13.05 -2.19
N ILE A 110 10.80 -14.12 -1.85
CA ILE A 110 11.91 -14.08 -0.88
C ILE A 110 13.09 -13.26 -1.44
N GLU A 111 13.26 -13.24 -2.77
CA GLU A 111 14.32 -12.46 -3.43
C GLU A 111 14.01 -10.97 -3.39
N GLU A 112 12.76 -10.54 -3.64
CA GLU A 112 12.35 -9.12 -3.45
C GLU A 112 12.50 -8.66 -1.99
N ARG A 113 12.37 -9.58 -1.02
CA ARG A 113 12.43 -9.25 0.41
C ARG A 113 13.85 -9.08 0.95
N ASP A 114 14.82 -9.78 0.38
CA ASP A 114 16.24 -9.70 0.77
C ASP A 114 16.97 -8.54 0.09
N ASP A 115 16.47 -8.06 -1.07
CA ASP A 115 17.11 -7.04 -1.92
C ASP A 115 16.63 -5.58 -1.69
N GLN A 116 16.00 -5.28 -0.55
CA GLN A 116 15.59 -3.90 -0.17
C GLN A 116 16.60 -3.15 0.70
#